data_AF-A0A9D6ZG21-F1
#
_entry.id   AF-A0A9D6ZG21-F1
#
_cell.length_a   1.000
_cell.length_b   1.000
_cell.length_c   1.000
_cell.angle_alpha   90.00
_cell.angle_beta   90.00
_cell.angle_gamma   90.00
#
_symmetry.space_group_name_H-M   'P 1'
#
loop_
_entity.id
_entity.type
_entity.pdbx_description
1 polymer ?
#
loop_
_entity_poly.entity_id
_entity_poly.type
_entity_poly.pdbx_seq_one_letter_code
_entity_poly.pdbx_strand_id
1 'polypeptide(L)'
;HGQPYIDMTLQWLSSQHIQYQRETKKNKTIYSVPGNQRYHHFHTTLTGDFSSASCPLTAATLLDGHVEFTGLDMADTQGDKQLLFILQKMGAHLTIESTRLSIQGGYPLQGIEIDAKNIPDLLPILAVIGTQATGKTYIYNIKQARFKETDRLHSMTEGLRKMGANLEEKEDSLTIYPNSLHGAIVNGYGDHRTVMALSVAGLLAEGNTCILGSEAIHKTYPSYIHTLCQLGADLYETNSS
;
A
#
# COMPACT_ATOMS: atom_id res chain seq x y z
N HIS A 1 -1.73 16.72 -8.08
CA HIS A 1 -1.41 15.28 -8.04
C HIS A 1 -0.03 15.12 -7.47
N GLY A 2 0.24 14.06 -6.70
CA GLY A 2 1.54 13.86 -6.06
C GLY A 2 1.85 14.87 -4.93
N GLN A 3 0.83 15.52 -4.36
CA GLN A 3 1.02 16.51 -3.29
C GLN A 3 1.81 15.93 -2.09
N PRO A 4 1.55 14.69 -1.62
CA PRO A 4 2.34 14.12 -0.51
C PRO A 4 3.84 14.02 -0.82
N TYR A 5 4.21 13.66 -2.05
CA TYR A 5 5.62 13.56 -2.46
C TYR A 5 6.30 14.94 -2.56
N ILE A 6 5.56 15.96 -3.00
CA ILE A 6 6.02 17.35 -2.97
C ILE A 6 6.21 17.79 -1.52
N ASP A 7 5.23 17.56 -0.65
CA ASP A 7 5.29 17.97 0.76
C ASP A 7 6.47 17.30 1.49
N MET A 8 6.73 16.02 1.20
CA MET A 8 7.92 15.29 1.69
C MET A 8 9.22 15.95 1.22
N THR A 9 9.31 16.31 -0.06
CA THR A 9 10.48 17.02 -0.60
C THR A 9 10.69 18.36 0.11
N LEU A 10 9.63 19.14 0.31
CA LEU A 10 9.69 20.44 0.97
C LEU A 10 10.06 20.33 2.46
N GLN A 11 9.64 19.25 3.13
CA GLN A 11 10.04 18.95 4.50
C GLN A 11 11.56 18.72 4.59
N TRP A 12 12.14 17.95 3.67
CA TRP A 12 13.60 17.75 3.60
C TRP A 12 14.37 19.02 3.24
N LEU A 13 13.84 19.85 2.34
CA LEU A 13 14.44 21.17 2.09
C LEU A 13 14.45 22.03 3.36
N SER A 14 13.33 22.05 4.09
CA SER A 14 13.20 22.81 5.34
C SER A 14 14.15 22.30 6.43
N SER A 15 14.31 20.98 6.56
CA SER A 15 15.22 20.38 7.56
C SER A 15 16.70 20.68 7.27
N GLN A 16 17.03 21.00 6.02
CA GLN A 16 18.35 21.44 5.58
C GLN A 16 18.48 22.97 5.49
N HIS A 17 17.50 23.70 6.03
CA HIS A 17 17.41 25.17 5.99
C HIS A 17 17.43 25.76 4.57
N ILE A 18 17.08 24.96 3.55
CA ILE A 18 16.95 25.40 2.18
C ILE A 18 15.65 26.19 2.04
N GLN A 19 15.79 27.45 1.69
CA GLN A 19 14.68 28.35 1.45
C GLN A 19 13.99 27.98 0.14
N TYR A 20 12.66 28.03 0.16
CA TYR A 20 11.82 27.94 -1.03
C TYR A 20 10.62 28.86 -0.89
N GLN A 21 10.07 29.31 -2.02
CA GLN A 21 8.85 30.09 -2.08
C GLN A 21 7.75 29.27 -2.76
N ARG A 22 6.52 29.42 -2.28
CA ARG A 22 5.33 28.81 -2.88
C ARG A 22 4.40 29.91 -3.35
N GLU A 23 4.11 29.93 -4.64
CA GLU A 23 3.14 30.83 -5.25
C GLU A 23 2.03 30.05 -5.94
N THR A 24 0.77 30.39 -5.67
CA THR A 24 -0.38 29.83 -6.39
C THR A 24 -0.91 30.87 -7.37
N LYS A 25 -0.75 30.61 -8.68
CA LYS A 25 -1.23 31.47 -9.77
C LYS A 25 -2.12 30.68 -10.72
N LYS A 26 -3.36 31.13 -10.94
CA LYS A 26 -4.33 30.54 -11.90
C LYS A 26 -4.44 29.01 -11.77
N ASN A 27 -4.68 28.50 -10.56
CA ASN A 27 -4.75 27.07 -10.24
C ASN A 27 -3.47 26.26 -10.51
N LYS A 28 -2.31 26.91 -10.68
CA LYS A 28 -1.00 26.26 -10.69
C LYS A 28 -0.21 26.69 -9.46
N THR A 29 0.35 25.71 -8.75
CA THR A 29 1.30 25.95 -7.66
C THR A 29 2.71 25.92 -8.25
N ILE A 30 3.46 26.99 -8.05
CA ILE A 30 4.86 27.14 -8.47
C ILE A 30 5.71 27.15 -7.21
N TYR A 31 6.77 26.34 -7.21
CA TYR A 31 7.77 26.29 -6.16
C TYR A 31 9.08 26.85 -6.70
N SER A 32 9.61 27.89 -6.06
CA SER A 32 10.86 28.55 -6.45
C SER A 32 11.91 28.30 -5.38
N VAL A 33 13.02 27.66 -5.74
CA VAL A 33 14.16 27.40 -4.85
C VAL A 33 15.34 28.26 -5.32
N PRO A 34 15.78 29.26 -4.55
CA PRO A 34 16.95 30.06 -4.90
C PRO A 34 18.22 29.20 -5.07
N GLY A 35 19.00 29.47 -6.11
CA GLY A 35 20.30 28.84 -6.31
C GLY A 35 21.35 29.28 -5.28
N ASN A 36 22.53 28.66 -5.32
CA ASN A 36 23.68 28.95 -4.45
C ASN A 36 23.47 28.72 -2.94
N GLN A 37 22.39 28.06 -2.55
CA GLN A 37 22.23 27.52 -1.20
C GLN A 37 23.08 26.25 -1.03
N ARG A 38 23.41 25.87 0.21
CA ARG A 38 24.26 24.70 0.49
C ARG A 38 23.53 23.74 1.41
N TYR A 39 23.62 22.46 1.10
CA TYR A 39 23.22 21.39 2.01
C TYR A 39 24.33 21.16 3.03
N HIS A 40 23.93 20.84 4.26
CA HIS A 40 24.86 20.45 5.32
C HIS A 40 24.91 18.93 5.41
N HIS A 41 26.03 18.39 5.89
CA HIS A 41 26.05 17.00 6.28
C HIS A 41 25.14 16.84 7.52
N PHE A 42 24.40 15.74 7.60
CA PHE A 42 23.57 15.42 8.74
C PHE A 42 23.49 13.91 8.92
N HIS A 43 23.15 13.50 10.13
CA HIS A 43 22.76 12.12 10.44
C HIS A 43 21.30 12.16 10.88
N THR A 44 20.50 11.26 10.35
CA THR A 44 19.10 11.09 10.74
C THR A 44 18.73 9.63 10.62
N THR A 45 17.77 9.20 11.43
CA THR A 45 17.12 7.91 11.28
C THR A 45 16.01 8.07 10.25
N LEU A 46 15.97 7.19 9.25
CA LEU A 46 14.84 7.12 8.34
C LEU A 46 13.73 6.31 8.99
N THR A 47 12.52 6.82 8.86
CA THR A 47 11.28 6.15 9.28
C THR A 47 10.99 4.97 8.36
N GLY A 48 10.23 4.01 8.86
CA GLY A 48 9.71 2.91 8.04
C GLY A 48 8.82 3.44 6.91
N ASP A 49 8.85 2.75 5.77
CA ASP A 49 8.01 3.09 4.62
C ASP A 49 6.61 2.51 4.79
N PHE A 50 5.60 3.38 4.87
CA PHE A 50 4.19 2.98 4.96
C PHE A 50 3.73 2.22 3.71
N SER A 51 4.32 2.50 2.55
CA SER A 51 3.99 1.80 1.30
C SER A 51 4.37 0.32 1.39
N SER A 52 5.58 0.02 1.85
CA SER A 52 6.09 -1.36 2.03
C SER A 52 5.45 -2.05 3.25
N ALA A 53 5.16 -1.29 4.31
CA ALA A 53 4.45 -1.81 5.48
C ALA A 53 2.98 -2.14 5.18
N SER A 54 2.39 -1.61 4.11
CA SER A 54 0.97 -1.79 3.79
C SER A 54 0.53 -3.26 3.73
N CYS A 55 1.33 -4.13 3.10
CA CYS A 55 0.98 -5.54 2.94
C CYS A 55 1.06 -6.32 4.26
N PRO A 56 2.14 -6.22 5.07
CA PRO A 56 2.16 -6.80 6.41
C PRO A 56 1.08 -6.24 7.35
N LEU A 57 0.78 -4.93 7.27
CA LEU A 57 -0.30 -4.30 8.04
C LEU A 57 -1.66 -4.90 7.70
N THR A 58 -1.93 -5.07 6.41
CA THR A 58 -3.17 -5.68 5.94
C THR A 58 -3.27 -7.15 6.32
N ALA A 59 -2.18 -7.93 6.16
CA ALA A 59 -2.15 -9.32 6.60
C ALA A 59 -2.46 -9.45 8.09
N ALA A 60 -1.81 -8.64 8.93
CA ALA A 60 -2.05 -8.59 10.37
C ALA A 60 -3.47 -8.13 10.75
N THR A 61 -4.14 -7.37 9.88
CA THR A 61 -5.52 -6.91 10.12
C THR A 61 -6.55 -7.99 9.77
N LEU A 62 -6.33 -8.70 8.66
CA LEU A 62 -7.32 -9.62 8.10
C LEU A 62 -7.20 -11.04 8.68
N LEU A 63 -5.99 -11.48 9.04
CA LEU A 63 -5.75 -12.78 9.64
C LEU A 63 -5.82 -12.69 11.17
N ASP A 64 -6.24 -13.78 11.82
CA ASP A 64 -6.27 -13.83 13.29
C ASP A 64 -4.85 -13.78 13.86
N GLY A 65 -4.66 -12.96 14.89
CA GLY A 65 -3.36 -12.73 15.52
C GLY A 65 -3.19 -11.34 16.10
N HIS A 66 -2.04 -11.12 16.74
CA HIS A 66 -1.64 -9.83 17.28
C HIS A 66 -0.23 -9.48 16.80
N VAL A 67 -0.10 -8.34 16.12
CA VAL A 67 1.18 -7.88 15.55
C VAL A 67 1.45 -6.45 15.98
N GLU A 68 2.68 -6.20 16.41
CA GLU A 68 3.17 -4.86 16.72
C GLU A 68 4.14 -4.39 15.63
N PHE A 69 3.94 -3.15 15.18
CA PHE A 69 4.79 -2.46 14.24
C PHE A 69 5.54 -1.34 14.97
N THR A 70 6.86 -1.31 14.79
CA THR A 70 7.75 -0.27 15.33
C THR A 70 8.48 0.43 14.19
N GLY A 71 8.86 1.68 14.39
CA GLY A 71 9.63 2.45 13.40
C GLY A 71 8.80 3.15 12.33
N LEU A 72 7.47 2.99 12.35
CA LEU A 72 6.54 3.86 11.61
C LEU A 72 6.30 5.14 12.41
N ASP A 73 6.40 6.29 11.75
CA ASP A 73 6.17 7.59 12.37
C ASP A 73 4.91 8.25 11.78
N MET A 74 3.90 8.44 12.62
CA MET A 74 2.64 9.07 12.21
C MET A 74 2.77 10.56 11.91
N ALA A 75 3.84 11.22 12.38
CA ALA A 75 4.17 12.59 12.07
C ALA A 75 4.83 12.75 10.69
N ASP A 76 5.24 11.67 10.05
CA ASP A 76 5.83 11.67 8.70
C ASP A 76 4.82 12.16 7.64
N THR A 77 5.30 12.80 6.58
CA THR A 77 4.49 13.27 5.44
C THR A 77 4.09 12.18 4.45
N GLN A 78 4.58 10.94 4.63
CA GLN A 78 4.18 9.78 3.82
C GLN A 78 2.65 9.65 3.68
N GLY A 79 2.14 9.70 2.45
CA GLY A 79 0.71 9.64 2.16
C GLY A 79 0.08 8.28 2.50
N ASP A 80 0.85 7.20 2.32
CA ASP A 80 0.37 5.82 2.46
C ASP A 80 0.02 5.45 3.92
N LYS A 81 0.38 6.28 4.91
CA LYS A 81 -0.16 6.17 6.28
C LYS A 81 -1.68 6.28 6.34
N GLN A 82 -2.32 6.82 5.31
CA GLN A 82 -3.78 6.83 5.17
C GLN A 82 -4.42 5.45 5.24
N LEU A 83 -3.68 4.38 4.92
CA LEU A 83 -4.16 3.01 5.07
C LEU A 83 -4.68 2.74 6.49
N LEU A 84 -3.97 3.21 7.53
CA LEU A 84 -4.37 2.98 8.92
C LEU A 84 -5.73 3.61 9.24
N PHE A 85 -5.96 4.84 8.76
CA PHE A 85 -7.23 5.53 8.96
C PHE A 85 -8.36 4.91 8.12
N ILE A 86 -8.04 4.38 6.94
CA ILE A 86 -8.98 3.62 6.11
C ILE A 86 -9.38 2.35 6.87
N LEU A 87 -8.41 1.56 7.36
CA LEU A 87 -8.66 0.34 8.12
C LEU A 87 -9.48 0.62 9.39
N GLN A 88 -9.17 1.67 10.16
CA GLN A 88 -9.99 2.09 11.31
C GLN A 88 -11.43 2.42 10.92
N LYS A 89 -11.64 3.15 9.82
CA LYS A 89 -12.98 3.47 9.31
C LYS A 89 -13.74 2.22 8.86
N MET A 90 -13.03 1.22 8.36
CA MET A 90 -13.59 -0.09 8.02
C MET A 90 -13.87 -0.95 9.25
N GLY A 91 -13.43 -0.56 10.45
CA GLY A 91 -13.67 -1.28 11.70
C GLY A 91 -12.49 -2.12 12.21
N ALA A 92 -11.29 -1.94 11.67
CA ALA A 92 -10.11 -2.64 12.13
C ALA A 92 -9.78 -2.30 13.60
N HIS A 93 -9.39 -3.32 14.37
CA HIS A 93 -8.93 -3.15 15.74
C HIS A 93 -7.43 -2.83 15.77
N LEU A 94 -7.12 -1.54 15.62
CA LEU A 94 -5.76 -1.05 15.68
C LEU A 94 -5.61 0.15 16.64
N THR A 95 -4.50 0.16 17.37
CA THR A 95 -4.13 1.21 18.31
C THR A 95 -2.85 1.88 17.84
N ILE A 96 -2.90 3.20 17.66
CA ILE A 96 -1.79 4.01 17.19
C ILE A 96 -1.24 4.80 18.37
N GLU A 97 0.00 4.50 18.75
CA GLU A 97 0.78 5.23 19.75
C GLU A 97 1.91 6.00 19.07
N SER A 98 2.69 6.77 19.83
CA SER A 98 3.73 7.65 19.28
C SER A 98 4.84 6.90 18.54
N THR A 99 5.19 5.69 18.97
CA THR A 99 6.30 4.90 18.39
C THR A 99 5.91 3.47 18.05
N ARG A 100 4.65 3.11 18.25
CA ARG A 100 4.14 1.75 18.16
C ARG A 100 2.75 1.76 17.55
N LEU A 101 2.51 0.80 16.68
CA LEU A 101 1.19 0.47 16.17
C LEU A 101 0.91 -0.98 16.54
N SER A 102 -0.18 -1.22 17.26
CA SER A 102 -0.66 -2.57 17.60
C SER A 102 -1.90 -2.86 16.75
N ILE A 103 -1.93 -4.05 16.15
CA ILE A 103 -3.07 -4.57 15.40
C ILE A 103 -3.50 -5.88 16.03
N GLN A 104 -4.78 -5.96 16.36
CA GLN A 104 -5.46 -7.21 16.64
C GLN A 104 -6.29 -7.59 15.40
N GLY A 105 -5.89 -8.67 14.74
CA GLY A 105 -6.47 -9.13 13.49
C GLY A 105 -7.68 -10.05 13.64
N GLY A 106 -8.26 -10.44 12.50
CA GLY A 106 -9.37 -11.40 12.40
C GLY A 106 -10.76 -10.82 12.65
N TYR A 107 -10.88 -9.49 12.80
CA TYR A 107 -12.18 -8.82 12.97
C TYR A 107 -12.80 -8.45 11.61
N PRO A 108 -14.14 -8.55 11.48
CA PRO A 108 -14.82 -8.24 10.23
C PRO A 108 -14.68 -6.76 9.89
N LEU A 109 -14.23 -6.48 8.68
CA LEU A 109 -14.22 -5.12 8.11
C LEU A 109 -15.54 -4.83 7.40
N GLN A 110 -15.89 -3.55 7.28
CA GLN A 110 -17.02 -3.04 6.51
C GLN A 110 -16.53 -2.37 5.23
N GLY A 111 -17.21 -2.63 4.12
CA GLY A 111 -16.94 -1.99 2.84
C GLY A 111 -17.30 -0.51 2.89
N ILE A 112 -16.45 0.33 2.29
CA ILE A 112 -16.60 1.79 2.28
C ILE A 112 -16.24 2.39 0.91
N GLU A 113 -16.51 3.67 0.73
CA GLU A 113 -16.00 4.44 -0.41
C GLU A 113 -14.64 5.09 -0.07
N ILE A 114 -13.67 4.98 -0.98
CA ILE A 114 -12.28 5.40 -0.76
C ILE A 114 -11.81 6.28 -1.93
N ASP A 115 -11.53 7.55 -1.63
CA ASP A 115 -10.80 8.44 -2.55
C ASP A 115 -9.31 8.13 -2.50
N ALA A 116 -8.80 7.47 -3.54
CA ALA A 116 -7.40 7.07 -3.60
C ALA A 116 -6.52 8.01 -4.45
N LYS A 117 -6.99 9.24 -4.74
CA LYS A 117 -6.28 10.24 -5.56
C LYS A 117 -4.84 10.51 -5.14
N ASN A 118 -4.58 10.51 -3.83
CA ASN A 118 -3.27 10.83 -3.25
C ASN A 118 -2.51 9.62 -2.72
N ILE A 119 -3.08 8.42 -2.88
CA ILE A 119 -2.51 7.14 -2.43
C ILE A 119 -2.63 6.06 -3.53
N PRO A 120 -2.24 6.35 -4.79
CA PRO A 120 -2.39 5.41 -5.89
C PRO A 120 -1.55 4.14 -5.70
N ASP A 121 -0.53 4.21 -4.85
CA ASP A 121 0.34 3.10 -4.49
C ASP A 121 -0.37 2.09 -3.56
N LEU A 122 -1.42 2.50 -2.84
CA LEU A 122 -2.25 1.62 -2.01
C LEU A 122 -3.33 0.88 -2.81
N LEU A 123 -3.58 1.19 -4.09
CA LEU A 123 -4.63 0.54 -4.87
C LEU A 123 -4.55 -1.01 -4.81
N PRO A 124 -3.37 -1.64 -5.02
CA PRO A 124 -3.28 -3.10 -4.97
C PRO A 124 -3.78 -3.70 -3.66
N ILE A 125 -3.32 -3.17 -2.52
CA ILE A 125 -3.69 -3.75 -1.22
C ILE A 125 -5.13 -3.40 -0.82
N LEU A 126 -5.62 -2.21 -1.20
CA LEU A 126 -7.03 -1.85 -1.00
C LEU A 126 -7.97 -2.75 -1.79
N ALA A 127 -7.57 -3.21 -2.98
CA ALA A 127 -8.33 -4.17 -3.75
C ALA A 127 -8.48 -5.50 -3.00
N VAL A 128 -7.40 -5.99 -2.38
CA VAL A 128 -7.41 -7.21 -1.55
C VAL A 128 -8.32 -7.02 -0.33
N ILE A 129 -8.17 -5.92 0.41
CA ILE A 129 -9.01 -5.59 1.57
C ILE A 129 -10.50 -5.62 1.20
N GLY A 130 -10.86 -5.03 0.06
CA GLY A 130 -12.25 -4.98 -0.40
C GLY A 130 -12.87 -6.37 -0.63
N THR A 131 -12.08 -7.38 -0.99
CA THR A 131 -12.59 -8.76 -1.16
C THR A 131 -13.02 -9.41 0.15
N GLN A 132 -12.45 -8.95 1.28
CA GLN A 132 -12.69 -9.49 2.62
C GLN A 132 -13.67 -8.64 3.45
N ALA A 133 -14.05 -7.47 2.96
CA ALA A 133 -14.92 -6.55 3.67
C ALA A 133 -16.41 -6.93 3.52
N THR A 134 -17.19 -6.81 4.59
CA THR A 134 -18.65 -6.99 4.54
C THR A 134 -19.29 -5.82 3.79
N GLY A 135 -20.04 -6.11 2.72
CA GLY A 135 -20.62 -5.09 1.84
C GLY A 135 -19.64 -4.58 0.78
N LYS A 136 -20.13 -3.75 -0.15
CA LYS A 136 -19.32 -3.29 -1.29
C LYS A 136 -18.22 -2.32 -0.83
N THR A 137 -17.04 -2.43 -1.42
CA THR A 137 -15.99 -1.41 -1.34
C THR A 137 -15.87 -0.71 -2.69
N TYR A 138 -15.79 0.63 -2.70
CA TYR A 138 -15.67 1.41 -3.93
C TYR A 138 -14.45 2.33 -3.86
N ILE A 139 -13.48 2.10 -4.74
CA ILE A 139 -12.23 2.88 -4.81
C ILE A 139 -12.29 3.76 -6.06
N TYR A 140 -12.06 5.06 -5.93
CA TYR A 140 -12.18 6.02 -7.03
C TYR A 140 -11.02 7.03 -7.07
N ASN A 141 -10.93 7.78 -8.18
CA ASN A 141 -9.81 8.67 -8.51
C ASN A 141 -8.45 7.95 -8.62
N ILE A 142 -8.45 6.75 -9.20
CA ILE A 142 -7.31 5.83 -9.31
C ILE A 142 -6.67 5.73 -10.70
N LYS A 143 -7.01 6.59 -11.65
CA LYS A 143 -6.50 6.59 -13.04
C LYS A 143 -4.98 6.63 -13.09
N GLN A 144 -4.32 7.25 -12.11
CA GLN A 144 -2.86 7.28 -12.04
C GLN A 144 -2.23 5.90 -11.79
N ALA A 145 -2.93 4.99 -11.13
CA ALA A 145 -2.44 3.64 -10.88
C ALA A 145 -2.24 2.83 -12.17
N ARG A 146 -2.93 3.22 -13.26
CA ARG A 146 -2.76 2.61 -14.59
C ARG A 146 -1.41 2.93 -15.25
N PHE A 147 -0.75 3.99 -14.80
CA PHE A 147 0.50 4.50 -15.37
C PHE A 147 1.70 4.30 -14.42
N LYS A 148 1.60 3.32 -13.51
CA LYS A 148 2.69 2.95 -12.61
C LYS A 148 3.62 1.96 -13.32
N GLU A 149 4.32 1.09 -12.60
CA GLU A 149 5.24 0.10 -13.22
C GLU A 149 4.48 -0.85 -14.15
N THR A 150 3.23 -1.15 -13.80
CA THR A 150 2.22 -1.79 -14.64
C THR A 150 0.92 -0.97 -14.59
N ASP A 151 -0.08 -1.35 -15.40
CA ASP A 151 -1.46 -0.95 -15.14
C ASP A 151 -1.94 -1.70 -13.88
N ARG A 152 -1.70 -1.13 -12.70
CA ARG A 152 -2.01 -1.80 -11.42
C ARG A 152 -3.49 -2.07 -11.23
N LEU A 153 -4.35 -1.22 -11.79
CA LEU A 153 -5.79 -1.43 -11.73
C LEU A 153 -6.16 -2.67 -12.52
N HIS A 154 -5.67 -2.78 -13.76
CA HIS A 154 -5.92 -3.94 -14.59
C HIS A 154 -5.27 -5.21 -14.02
N SER A 155 -3.98 -5.16 -13.67
CA SER A 155 -3.22 -6.29 -13.12
C SER A 155 -3.88 -6.89 -11.87
N MET A 156 -4.35 -6.04 -10.95
CA MET A 156 -5.04 -6.52 -9.74
C MET A 156 -6.42 -7.05 -10.04
N THR A 157 -7.16 -6.43 -10.97
CA THR A 157 -8.46 -6.95 -11.38
C THR A 157 -8.33 -8.33 -12.02
N GLU A 158 -7.34 -8.51 -12.89
CA GLU A 158 -7.07 -9.78 -13.58
C GLU A 158 -6.66 -10.88 -12.60
N GLY A 159 -5.69 -10.61 -11.72
CA GLY A 159 -5.21 -11.56 -10.73
C GLY A 159 -6.28 -11.95 -9.72
N LEU A 160 -7.01 -10.98 -9.14
CA LEU A 160 -8.05 -11.26 -8.16
C LEU A 160 -9.26 -11.97 -8.78
N ARG A 161 -9.64 -11.68 -10.03
CA ARG A 161 -10.69 -12.44 -10.73
C ARG A 161 -10.30 -13.90 -10.94
N LYS A 162 -9.03 -14.19 -11.25
CA LYS A 162 -8.52 -15.57 -11.31
C LYS A 162 -8.60 -16.29 -9.97
N MET A 163 -8.56 -15.56 -8.87
CA MET A 163 -8.76 -16.05 -7.51
C MET A 163 -10.23 -16.06 -7.08
N GLY A 164 -11.16 -15.75 -7.98
CA GLY A 164 -12.60 -15.79 -7.74
C GLY A 164 -13.25 -14.47 -7.29
N ALA A 165 -12.50 -13.37 -7.18
CA ALA A 165 -13.07 -12.10 -6.72
C ALA A 165 -14.14 -11.54 -7.68
N ASN A 166 -15.18 -10.91 -7.13
CA ASN A 166 -16.21 -10.19 -7.88
C ASN A 166 -15.88 -8.69 -7.95
N LEU A 167 -15.43 -8.24 -9.12
CA LEU A 167 -14.89 -6.89 -9.34
C LEU A 167 -15.49 -6.23 -10.58
N GLU A 168 -15.82 -4.94 -10.46
CA GLU A 168 -16.16 -4.07 -11.59
C GLU A 168 -15.07 -3.00 -11.79
N GLU A 169 -14.21 -3.24 -12.76
CA GLU A 169 -13.18 -2.28 -13.20
C GLU A 169 -13.80 -1.23 -14.14
N LYS A 170 -13.52 0.04 -13.88
CA LYS A 170 -13.79 1.19 -14.77
C LYS A 170 -12.49 1.96 -15.02
N GLU A 171 -12.54 2.97 -15.88
CA GLU A 171 -11.34 3.76 -16.25
C GLU A 171 -10.62 4.37 -15.03
N ASP A 172 -11.37 4.87 -14.05
CA ASP A 172 -10.86 5.63 -12.89
C ASP A 172 -11.44 5.13 -11.56
N SER A 173 -11.99 3.92 -11.53
CA SER A 173 -12.53 3.32 -10.32
C SER A 173 -12.59 1.79 -10.36
N LEU A 174 -12.71 1.21 -9.16
CA LEU A 174 -12.86 -0.22 -8.93
C LEU A 174 -13.96 -0.43 -7.87
N THR A 175 -15.01 -1.15 -8.22
CA THR A 175 -16.00 -1.64 -7.26
C THR A 175 -15.69 -3.10 -6.93
N ILE A 176 -15.73 -3.44 -5.65
CA ILE A 176 -15.37 -4.75 -5.12
C ILE A 176 -16.54 -5.25 -4.29
N TYR A 177 -16.99 -6.46 -4.58
CA TYR A 177 -17.99 -7.16 -3.78
C TYR A 177 -17.33 -8.31 -3.03
N PRO A 178 -17.72 -8.56 -1.76
CA PRO A 178 -17.13 -9.63 -0.97
C PRO A 178 -17.32 -10.98 -1.65
N ASN A 179 -16.24 -11.75 -1.74
CA ASN A 179 -16.28 -13.13 -2.17
C ASN A 179 -15.10 -13.90 -1.58
N SER A 180 -15.30 -15.19 -1.31
CA SER A 180 -14.19 -16.07 -0.92
C SER A 180 -13.19 -16.17 -2.07
N LEU A 181 -11.91 -16.10 -1.72
CA LEU A 181 -10.82 -16.30 -2.67
C LEU A 181 -10.39 -17.76 -2.69
N HIS A 182 -9.92 -18.22 -3.85
CA HIS A 182 -9.30 -19.53 -4.02
C HIS A 182 -7.90 -19.40 -4.62
N GLY A 183 -7.09 -20.43 -4.38
CA GLY A 183 -5.76 -20.55 -4.94
C GLY A 183 -5.78 -20.48 -6.47
N ALA A 184 -4.80 -19.79 -7.03
CA ALA A 184 -4.65 -19.63 -8.48
C ALA A 184 -3.19 -19.37 -8.87
N ILE A 185 -2.89 -19.51 -10.16
CA ILE A 185 -1.64 -18.98 -10.75
C ILE A 185 -1.92 -17.57 -11.25
N VAL A 186 -1.26 -16.59 -10.65
CA VAL A 186 -1.44 -15.16 -10.94
C VAL A 186 -0.12 -14.53 -11.36
N ASN A 187 -0.18 -13.41 -12.10
CA ASN A 187 1.00 -12.72 -12.60
C ASN A 187 1.26 -11.44 -11.80
N GLY A 188 2.50 -11.27 -11.33
CA GLY A 188 2.97 -10.06 -10.66
C GLY A 188 3.27 -8.89 -11.59
N TYR A 189 3.35 -9.14 -12.91
CA TYR A 189 3.64 -8.14 -13.95
C TYR A 189 4.94 -7.34 -13.72
N GLY A 190 5.89 -7.89 -12.96
CA GLY A 190 7.12 -7.20 -12.58
C GLY A 190 6.93 -6.01 -11.64
N ASP A 191 5.73 -5.81 -11.06
CA ASP A 191 5.42 -4.75 -10.11
C ASP A 191 5.41 -5.29 -8.68
N HIS A 192 6.29 -4.75 -7.84
CA HIS A 192 6.49 -5.17 -6.46
C HIS A 192 5.21 -5.03 -5.61
N ARG A 193 4.40 -3.99 -5.84
CA ARG A 193 3.17 -3.77 -5.08
C ARG A 193 2.07 -4.75 -5.50
N THR A 194 2.01 -5.09 -6.78
CA THR A 194 1.12 -6.15 -7.28
C THR A 194 1.50 -7.50 -6.69
N VAL A 195 2.78 -7.88 -6.72
CA VAL A 195 3.25 -9.14 -6.13
C VAL A 195 2.95 -9.21 -4.63
N MET A 196 3.32 -8.18 -3.86
CA MET A 196 3.08 -8.18 -2.41
C MET A 196 1.57 -8.22 -2.08
N ALA A 197 0.73 -7.48 -2.81
CA ALA A 197 -0.72 -7.53 -2.59
C ALA A 197 -1.31 -8.90 -2.94
N LEU A 198 -0.90 -9.50 -4.06
CA LEU A 198 -1.32 -10.86 -4.44
C LEU A 198 -0.85 -11.91 -3.43
N SER A 199 0.30 -11.71 -2.76
CA SER A 199 0.74 -12.63 -1.71
C SER A 199 -0.18 -12.58 -0.50
N VAL A 200 -0.65 -11.39 -0.10
CA VAL A 200 -1.65 -11.24 0.96
C VAL A 200 -2.98 -11.86 0.54
N ALA A 201 -3.41 -11.67 -0.71
CA ALA A 201 -4.59 -12.35 -1.25
C ALA A 201 -4.44 -13.88 -1.19
N GLY A 202 -3.25 -14.40 -1.48
CA GLY A 202 -2.93 -15.83 -1.40
C GLY A 202 -3.01 -16.38 0.02
N LEU A 203 -2.57 -15.62 1.03
CA LEU A 203 -2.71 -16.00 2.44
C LEU A 203 -4.17 -16.08 2.92
N LEU A 204 -5.07 -15.37 2.26
CA LEU A 204 -6.51 -15.34 2.56
C LEU A 204 -7.32 -16.35 1.74
N ALA A 205 -6.70 -16.95 0.73
CA ALA A 205 -7.37 -17.81 -0.23
C ALA A 205 -7.42 -19.28 0.24
N GLU A 206 -8.47 -19.98 -0.16
CA GLU A 206 -8.52 -21.43 -0.01
C GLU A 206 -7.63 -22.12 -1.06
N GLY A 207 -6.59 -22.81 -0.60
CA GLY A 207 -5.65 -23.55 -1.46
C GLY A 207 -4.42 -22.74 -1.88
N ASN A 208 -3.59 -23.33 -2.73
CA ASN A 208 -2.27 -22.78 -3.03
C ASN A 208 -2.33 -21.71 -4.13
N THR A 209 -1.72 -20.55 -3.86
CA THR A 209 -1.54 -19.48 -4.84
C THR A 209 -0.09 -19.43 -5.30
N CYS A 210 0.14 -19.39 -6.61
CA CYS A 210 1.46 -19.23 -7.21
C CYS A 210 1.52 -17.88 -7.93
N ILE A 211 2.51 -17.05 -7.58
CA ILE A 211 2.66 -15.70 -8.11
C ILE A 211 3.90 -15.67 -8.99
N LEU A 212 3.70 -15.41 -10.29
CA LEU A 212 4.79 -15.27 -11.24
C LEU A 212 5.45 -13.89 -11.09
N GLY A 213 6.77 -13.82 -11.26
CA GLY A 213 7.53 -12.56 -11.19
C GLY A 213 7.79 -12.08 -9.76
N SER A 214 7.95 -13.01 -8.80
CA SER A 214 8.15 -12.70 -7.37
C SER A 214 9.39 -11.84 -7.11
N GLU A 215 10.41 -11.92 -7.99
CA GLU A 215 11.66 -11.17 -7.89
C GLU A 215 11.45 -9.65 -7.86
N ALA A 216 10.29 -9.16 -8.32
CA ALA A 216 9.94 -7.75 -8.25
C ALA A 216 9.94 -7.21 -6.82
N ILE A 217 9.61 -8.03 -5.81
CA ILE A 217 9.61 -7.66 -4.38
C ILE A 217 10.95 -7.04 -3.97
N HIS A 218 12.07 -7.56 -4.50
CA HIS A 218 13.41 -7.13 -4.13
C HIS A 218 13.74 -5.68 -4.50
N LYS A 219 12.91 -5.02 -5.31
CA LYS A 219 13.05 -3.58 -5.61
C LYS A 219 12.87 -2.70 -4.38
N THR A 220 11.98 -3.07 -3.46
CA THR A 220 11.62 -2.22 -2.31
C THR A 220 11.70 -2.94 -0.97
N TYR A 221 11.49 -4.25 -0.93
CA TYR A 221 11.45 -4.99 0.33
C TYR A 221 12.12 -6.37 0.23
N PRO A 222 13.45 -6.45 0.11
CA PRO A 222 14.18 -7.71 -0.09
C PRO A 222 13.89 -8.80 0.97
N SER A 223 13.64 -8.40 2.22
CA SER A 223 13.34 -9.33 3.31
C SER A 223 11.85 -9.65 3.49
N TYR A 224 10.98 -9.21 2.57
CA TYR A 224 9.51 -9.29 2.73
C TYR A 224 9.01 -10.70 3.06
N ILE A 225 9.41 -11.71 2.27
CA ILE A 225 9.00 -13.10 2.47
C ILE A 225 9.47 -13.58 3.84
N HIS A 226 10.74 -13.33 4.18
CA HIS A 226 11.29 -13.68 5.49
C HIS A 226 10.51 -13.02 6.63
N THR A 227 10.19 -11.74 6.53
CA THR A 227 9.40 -10.99 7.52
C THR A 227 8.03 -11.63 7.72
N LEU A 228 7.29 -11.95 6.65
CA LEU A 228 5.97 -12.57 6.78
C LEU A 228 6.06 -14.00 7.34
N CYS A 229 7.08 -14.79 6.98
CA CYS A 229 7.29 -16.11 7.57
C CYS A 229 7.59 -16.04 9.06
N GLN A 230 8.34 -15.03 9.52
CA GLN A 230 8.54 -14.77 10.95
C GLN A 230 7.24 -14.43 11.69
N LEU A 231 6.24 -13.89 10.99
CA LEU A 231 4.91 -13.63 11.50
C LEU A 231 3.95 -14.84 11.37
N GLY A 232 4.44 -15.97 10.87
CA GLY A 232 3.67 -17.23 10.77
C GLY A 232 3.04 -17.49 9.40
N ALA A 233 3.33 -16.68 8.38
CA ALA A 233 2.88 -16.94 7.02
C ALA A 233 3.61 -18.13 6.38
N ASP A 234 2.90 -18.92 5.58
CA ASP A 234 3.50 -19.99 4.76
C ASP A 234 3.75 -19.45 3.34
N LEU A 235 4.94 -18.87 3.16
CA LEU A 235 5.40 -18.29 1.89
C LEU A 235 6.81 -18.80 1.58
N TYR A 236 7.07 -19.10 0.32
CA TYR A 236 8.41 -19.42 -0.15
C TYR A 236 8.57 -18.92 -1.59
N GLU A 237 9.81 -18.54 -1.93
CA GLU A 237 10.18 -18.22 -3.30
C GLU A 237 10.82 -19.45 -3.94
N THR A 238 10.40 -19.77 -5.16
CA THR A 238 11.03 -20.81 -5.97
C THR A 238 11.75 -20.16 -7.13
N ASN A 239 13.02 -20.48 -7.30
CA ASN A 239 13.73 -20.09 -8.51
C ASN A 239 13.22 -20.95 -9.67
N SER A 240 12.79 -20.30 -10.75
CA SER A 240 12.64 -20.98 -12.05
C SER A 240 14.02 -21.45 -12.49
N SER A 241 14.32 -22.73 -12.28
CA SER A 241 15.49 -23.42 -12.84
C SER A 241 15.45 -23.46 -14.36
#